data_AF-A0AAW4IC40-F1
#
_entry.id   AF-A0AAW4IC40-F1
#
_cell.length_a   1.000
_cell.length_b   1.000
_cell.length_c   1.000
_cell.angle_alpha   90.00
_cell.angle_beta   90.00
_cell.angle_gamma   90.00
#
_symmetry.space_group_name_H-M   'P 1'
#
loop_
_entity.id
_entity.type
_entity.pdbx_description
1 polymer ?
#
loop_
_entity_poly.entity_id
_entity_poly.type
_entity_poly.pdbx_seq_one_letter_code
_entity_poly.pdbx_strand_id
1 'polypeptide(L)'
;MDALANLQPGKPLTTLAQTYVHFKTDASPEKLDVARKYFLYVAALSASEHFKNEVLIDLRVEEGSLKGWITVAGALYAGICAYGSFREGIDYLVKDGKEFSDFVIKRTLSDAAPPAGALVRAERRLGVPGQISRLLPLVEKAEAEFQAGNAVAGREHLAQARVQLDRIEKELLLAGETDALNQLKTNIPSVLLAPQPGPVPTTPVQTLYVPAVLLDNRRRDQSNLSPQKILSMFDTPPKPPHLG
;
A
#
# COMPACT_ATOMS: atom_id res chain seq x y z
N MET A 1 10.09 19.54 24.22
CA MET A 1 8.75 19.02 24.54
C MET A 1 8.79 17.53 24.26
N ASP A 2 8.74 16.70 25.30
CA ASP A 2 8.84 15.25 25.17
C ASP A 2 7.58 14.69 24.51
N ALA A 3 7.67 14.35 23.23
CA ALA A 3 6.58 13.72 22.48
C ALA A 3 6.16 12.36 23.09
N LEU A 4 7.02 11.74 23.92
CA LEU A 4 6.67 10.53 24.67
C LEU A 4 5.85 10.76 25.93
N ALA A 5 5.86 11.95 26.52
CA ALA A 5 5.17 12.18 27.79
C ALA A 5 3.64 11.99 27.68
N ASN A 6 3.11 11.99 26.44
CA ASN A 6 1.72 11.73 26.13
C ASN A 6 1.44 10.31 25.60
N LEU A 7 2.43 9.40 25.61
CA LEU A 7 2.18 8.00 25.28
C LEU A 7 1.40 7.33 26.41
N GLN A 8 0.10 7.19 26.21
CA GLN A 8 -0.73 6.37 27.08
C GLN A 8 -0.28 4.91 26.97
N PRO A 9 0.10 4.25 28.07
CA PRO A 9 0.47 2.85 28.05
C PRO A 9 -0.70 2.01 27.51
N GLY A 10 -0.45 1.24 26.46
CA GLY A 10 -1.45 0.36 25.82
C GLY A 10 -2.12 0.92 24.56
N LYS A 11 -1.81 2.15 24.13
CA LYS A 11 -2.29 2.68 22.83
C LYS A 11 -1.35 2.25 21.69
N PRO A 12 -1.86 1.70 20.57
CA PRO A 12 -1.00 1.35 19.45
C PRO A 12 -0.37 2.62 18.85
N LEU A 13 0.86 2.53 18.36
CA LEU A 13 1.52 3.63 17.67
C LEU A 13 1.27 3.57 16.16
N THR A 14 1.35 4.71 15.50
CA THR A 14 1.28 4.79 14.04
C THR A 14 2.50 4.10 13.43
N THR A 15 2.27 3.15 12.53
CA THR A 15 3.38 2.53 11.79
C THR A 15 3.91 3.51 10.76
N LEU A 16 5.20 3.87 10.87
CA LEU A 16 5.89 4.76 9.95
C LEU A 16 6.55 3.98 8.82
N ALA A 17 7.21 2.87 9.16
CA ALA A 17 7.84 1.97 8.20
C ALA A 17 7.90 0.54 8.73
N GLN A 18 7.99 -0.43 7.83
CA GLN A 18 8.23 -1.83 8.18
C GLN A 18 9.12 -2.48 7.14
N THR A 19 10.16 -3.14 7.64
CA THR A 19 11.07 -3.97 6.84
C THR A 19 10.72 -5.43 7.09
N TYR A 20 10.44 -6.16 6.01
CA TYR A 20 10.29 -7.61 6.07
C TYR A 20 11.50 -8.28 5.45
N VAL A 21 12.06 -9.27 6.14
CA VAL A 21 13.14 -10.11 5.63
C VAL A 21 12.82 -11.58 5.87
N HIS A 22 13.15 -12.43 4.91
CA HIS A 22 12.93 -13.86 4.98
C HIS A 22 14.14 -14.62 4.47
N PHE A 23 14.79 -15.35 5.36
CA PHE A 23 15.92 -16.23 5.06
C PHE A 23 15.51 -17.69 5.22
N LYS A 24 15.88 -18.51 4.25
CA LYS A 24 15.77 -19.96 4.30
C LYS A 24 16.92 -20.51 5.12
N THR A 25 16.65 -20.78 6.40
CA THR A 25 17.64 -21.33 7.34
C THR A 25 16.93 -22.05 8.48
N ASP A 26 17.56 -23.10 9.00
CA ASP A 26 17.10 -23.80 10.20
C ASP A 26 17.46 -22.96 11.43
N ALA A 27 16.48 -22.14 11.85
CA ALA A 27 16.61 -21.25 12.98
C ALA A 27 16.16 -21.98 14.26
N SER A 28 17.14 -22.45 15.05
CA SER A 28 16.90 -22.91 16.42
C SER A 28 16.51 -21.74 17.33
N PRO A 29 15.87 -21.97 18.49
CA PRO A 29 15.53 -20.91 19.44
C PRO A 29 16.70 -20.00 19.82
N GLU A 30 17.90 -20.56 20.01
CA GLU A 30 19.12 -19.80 20.31
C GLU A 30 19.53 -18.88 19.14
N LYS A 31 19.45 -19.38 17.90
CA LYS A 31 19.73 -18.56 16.70
C LYS A 31 18.68 -17.47 16.52
N LEU A 32 17.42 -17.72 16.88
CA LEU A 32 16.36 -16.72 16.84
C LEU A 32 16.60 -15.58 17.84
N ASP A 33 17.10 -15.88 19.03
CA ASP A 33 17.46 -14.85 20.03
C ASP A 33 18.64 -13.98 19.55
N VAL A 34 19.68 -14.62 18.99
CA VAL A 34 20.81 -13.89 18.39
C VAL A 34 20.34 -13.01 17.22
N ALA A 35 19.51 -13.55 16.32
CA ALA A 35 18.96 -12.79 15.20
C ALA A 35 18.07 -11.64 15.69
N ARG A 36 17.28 -11.86 16.75
CA ARG A 36 16.46 -10.82 17.37
C ARG A 36 17.29 -9.65 17.86
N LYS A 37 18.34 -9.93 18.64
CA LYS A 37 19.27 -8.91 19.15
C LYS A 37 19.96 -8.15 18.01
N TYR A 38 20.40 -8.87 16.98
CA TYR A 38 21.03 -8.27 15.81
C TYR A 38 20.07 -7.34 15.06
N PHE A 39 18.86 -7.79 14.72
CA PHE A 39 17.89 -6.97 14.02
C PHE A 39 17.48 -5.74 14.82
N LEU A 40 17.29 -5.88 16.14
CA LEU A 40 17.03 -4.72 17.01
C LEU A 40 18.18 -3.72 16.98
N TYR A 41 19.43 -4.18 17.02
CA TYR A 41 20.60 -3.30 16.94
C TYR A 41 20.66 -2.54 15.61
N VAL A 42 20.56 -3.24 14.47
CA VAL A 42 20.61 -2.61 13.14
C VAL A 42 19.44 -1.67 12.92
N ALA A 43 18.24 -2.06 13.37
CA ALA A 43 17.06 -1.23 13.31
C ALA A 43 17.23 0.02 14.17
N ALA A 44 17.76 -0.09 15.40
CA ALA A 44 17.98 1.06 16.27
C ALA A 44 18.99 2.05 15.67
N LEU A 45 20.08 1.55 15.10
CA LEU A 45 21.08 2.36 14.42
C LEU A 45 20.44 3.13 13.26
N SER A 46 19.73 2.43 12.37
CA SER A 46 19.06 3.04 11.22
C SER A 46 17.95 4.00 11.63
N ALA A 47 17.19 3.66 12.67
CA ALA A 47 16.11 4.50 13.16
C ALA A 47 16.65 5.82 13.71
N SER A 48 17.77 5.77 14.45
CA SER A 48 18.42 6.97 14.98
C SER A 48 19.00 7.90 13.91
N GLU A 49 19.34 7.35 12.74
CA GLU A 49 19.87 8.11 11.61
C GLU A 49 18.75 8.80 10.81
N HIS A 50 17.64 8.10 10.58
CA HIS A 50 16.60 8.56 9.65
C HIS A 50 15.38 9.19 10.34
N PHE A 51 15.02 8.76 11.55
CA PHE A 51 13.89 9.33 12.28
C PHE A 51 14.39 10.32 13.33
N LYS A 52 14.08 11.60 13.11
CA LYS A 52 14.47 12.71 14.00
C LYS A 52 13.72 12.74 15.34
N ASN A 53 12.71 11.91 15.47
CA ASN A 53 11.86 11.80 16.65
C ASN A 53 11.99 10.41 17.25
N GLU A 54 11.53 10.28 18.48
CA GLU A 54 11.52 9.00 19.15
C GLU A 54 10.54 8.03 18.50
N VAL A 55 11.02 6.81 18.28
CA VAL A 55 10.29 5.74 17.62
C VAL A 55 10.46 4.43 18.40
N LEU A 56 9.43 3.61 18.37
CA LEU A 56 9.48 2.24 18.86
C LEU A 56 9.82 1.29 17.73
N ILE A 57 10.67 0.31 18.04
CA ILE A 57 11.01 -0.79 17.15
C ILE A 57 10.35 -2.05 17.67
N ASP A 58 9.40 -2.58 16.90
CA ASP A 58 8.82 -3.90 17.14
C ASP A 58 9.46 -4.95 16.23
N LEU A 59 9.78 -6.11 16.78
CA LEU A 59 10.41 -7.21 16.06
C LEU A 59 9.71 -8.54 16.31
N ARG A 60 9.13 -9.09 15.26
CA ARG A 60 8.63 -10.47 15.23
C ARG A 60 9.61 -11.36 14.49
N VAL A 61 9.91 -12.52 15.09
CA VAL A 61 10.71 -13.60 14.47
C VAL A 61 9.97 -14.92 14.61
N GLU A 62 9.98 -15.76 13.58
CA GLU A 62 9.30 -17.07 13.57
C GLU A 62 10.29 -18.24 13.43
N GLU A 63 9.95 -19.38 14.02
CA GLU A 63 10.74 -20.62 13.99
C GLU A 63 10.60 -21.39 12.66
N GLY A 64 11.61 -22.21 12.34
CA GLY A 64 11.69 -23.02 11.12
C GLY A 64 12.33 -22.30 9.95
N SER A 65 11.95 -21.05 9.69
CA SER A 65 12.61 -20.16 8.73
C SER A 65 12.77 -18.78 9.34
N LEU A 66 13.95 -18.16 9.24
CA LEU A 66 14.17 -16.84 9.82
C LEU A 66 13.39 -15.77 9.04
N LYS A 67 12.22 -15.41 9.57
CA LYS A 67 11.42 -14.28 9.08
C LYS A 67 11.48 -13.16 10.10
N GLY A 68 11.82 -11.95 9.68
CA GLY A 68 11.85 -10.76 10.51
C GLY A 68 10.83 -9.74 10.01
N TRP A 69 9.99 -9.23 10.92
CA TRP A 69 9.20 -8.02 10.69
C TRP A 69 9.73 -6.95 11.63
N ILE A 70 10.40 -5.96 11.08
CA ILE A 70 11.04 -4.87 11.82
C ILE A 70 10.19 -3.63 11.58
N THR A 71 9.38 -3.26 12.56
CA THR A 71 8.42 -2.15 12.44
C THR A 71 8.93 -0.95 13.21
N VAL A 72 8.97 0.21 12.56
CA VAL A 72 9.22 1.50 13.19
C VAL A 72 7.88 2.20 13.35
N ALA A 73 7.51 2.50 14.59
CA ALA A 73 6.27 3.17 14.93
C ALA A 73 6.55 4.41 15.79
N GLY A 74 5.76 5.47 15.61
CA GLY A 74 5.99 6.73 16.32
C GLY A 74 4.87 7.73 16.11
N ALA A 75 5.01 8.90 16.73
CA ALA A 75 4.07 10.00 16.54
C ALA A 75 4.23 10.61 15.14
N LEU A 76 3.27 10.35 14.25
CA LEU A 76 3.23 10.85 12.89
C LEU A 76 3.22 12.37 12.87
N TYR A 77 2.42 13.02 13.72
CA TYR A 77 2.36 14.48 13.76
C TYR A 77 3.71 15.10 14.11
N ALA A 78 4.42 14.56 15.11
CA ALA A 78 5.77 15.01 15.45
C ALA A 78 6.74 14.80 14.27
N GLY A 79 6.60 13.68 13.56
CA GLY A 79 7.30 13.40 12.31
C GLY A 79 7.10 14.49 11.27
N ILE A 80 5.85 14.88 11.02
CA ILE A 80 5.51 15.92 10.04
C ILE A 80 6.02 17.30 10.47
N CYS A 81 5.83 17.68 11.74
CA CYS A 81 6.25 18.98 12.27
C CYS A 81 7.76 19.21 12.25
N ALA A 82 8.57 18.15 12.14
CA ALA A 82 10.01 18.27 11.95
C ALA A 82 10.39 18.82 10.56
N TYR A 83 9.41 19.03 9.68
CA TYR A 83 9.55 19.46 8.29
C TYR A 83 8.64 20.66 7.98
N GLY A 84 8.97 21.43 6.94
CA GLY A 84 8.40 22.76 6.70
C GLY A 84 6.89 22.80 6.41
N SER A 85 6.37 21.82 5.69
CA SER A 85 4.94 21.70 5.35
C SER A 85 4.43 20.27 5.54
N PHE A 86 3.11 20.09 5.60
CA PHE A 86 2.49 18.77 5.72
C PHE A 86 2.93 17.83 4.59
N ARG A 87 2.88 18.29 3.35
CA ARG A 87 3.28 17.48 2.19
C ARG A 87 4.75 17.12 2.24
N GLU A 88 5.63 18.10 2.46
CA GLU A 88 7.07 17.84 2.56
C GLU A 88 7.36 16.88 3.72
N GLY A 89 6.69 17.04 4.87
CA GLY A 89 6.84 16.14 6.01
C GLY A 89 6.45 14.70 5.68
N ILE A 90 5.37 14.49 4.93
CA ILE A 90 5.00 13.15 4.44
C ILE A 90 6.05 12.62 3.46
N ASP A 91 6.54 13.42 2.53
CA ASP A 91 7.54 13.01 1.55
C ASP A 91 8.87 12.64 2.20
N TYR A 92 9.31 13.41 3.22
CA TYR A 92 10.48 13.08 4.03
C TYR A 92 10.26 11.81 4.83
N LEU A 93 9.14 11.63 5.53
CA LEU A 93 8.86 10.40 6.26
C LEU A 93 8.83 9.16 5.34
N VAL A 94 8.31 9.30 4.12
CA VAL A 94 8.37 8.26 3.09
C VAL A 94 9.81 7.96 2.68
N LYS A 95 10.64 8.99 2.48
CA LYS A 95 12.05 8.84 2.16
C LYS A 95 12.80 8.14 3.30
N ASP A 96 12.65 8.63 4.52
CA ASP A 96 13.26 8.10 5.74
C ASP A 96 12.87 6.63 5.93
N GLY A 97 11.60 6.28 5.72
CA GLY A 97 11.13 4.89 5.79
C GLY A 97 11.74 3.96 4.72
N LYS A 98 12.00 4.47 3.51
CA LYS A 98 12.74 3.72 2.47
C LYS A 98 14.18 3.54 2.89
N GLU A 99 14.87 4.62 3.25
CA GLU A 99 16.29 4.59 3.63
C GLU A 99 16.52 3.68 4.84
N PHE A 100 15.64 3.74 5.84
CA PHE A 100 15.61 2.80 6.95
C PHE A 100 15.58 1.35 6.48
N SER A 101 14.62 1.01 5.62
CA SER A 101 14.46 -0.36 5.15
C SER A 101 15.66 -0.82 4.31
N ASP A 102 16.18 0.06 3.47
CA ASP A 102 17.38 -0.18 2.65
C ASP A 102 18.59 -0.46 3.51
N PHE A 103 18.81 0.35 4.55
CA PHE A 103 19.92 0.19 5.47
C PHE A 103 19.82 -1.15 6.19
N VAL A 104 18.66 -1.46 6.78
CA VAL A 104 18.45 -2.71 7.51
C VAL A 104 18.70 -3.93 6.61
N ILE A 105 18.14 -3.93 5.40
CA ILE A 105 18.33 -5.03 4.44
C ILE A 105 19.80 -5.15 4.03
N LYS A 106 20.43 -4.06 3.58
CA LYS A 106 21.81 -4.07 3.10
C LYS A 106 22.79 -4.48 4.19
N ARG A 107 22.62 -3.94 5.40
CA ARG A 107 23.47 -4.24 6.56
C ARG A 107 23.32 -5.70 6.97
N THR A 108 22.09 -6.21 7.04
CA THR A 108 21.83 -7.63 7.32
C THR A 108 22.51 -8.54 6.30
N LEU A 109 22.40 -8.24 5.00
CA LEU A 109 23.02 -9.05 3.95
C LEU A 109 24.55 -8.98 3.99
N SER A 110 25.10 -7.81 4.30
CA SER A 110 26.54 -7.61 4.41
C SER A 110 27.13 -8.34 5.62
N ASP A 111 26.52 -8.21 6.80
CA ASP A 111 27.08 -8.76 8.03
C ASP A 111 26.83 -10.27 8.16
N ALA A 112 25.64 -10.74 7.77
CA ALA A 112 25.29 -12.16 7.87
C ALA A 112 25.89 -13.00 6.73
N ALA A 113 26.28 -12.35 5.62
CA ALA A 113 26.83 -12.98 4.41
C ALA A 113 26.14 -14.31 4.05
N PRO A 114 24.80 -14.33 3.91
CA PRO A 114 24.07 -15.57 3.77
C PRO A 114 24.41 -16.27 2.45
N PRO A 115 24.34 -17.62 2.38
CA PRO A 115 24.58 -18.36 1.15
C PRO A 115 23.74 -17.84 -0.03
N ALA A 116 24.26 -17.99 -1.25
CA ALA A 116 23.51 -17.61 -2.45
C ALA A 116 22.12 -18.29 -2.48
N GLY A 117 21.06 -17.50 -2.68
CA GLY A 117 19.68 -17.97 -2.67
C GLY A 117 19.06 -18.22 -1.28
N ALA A 118 19.78 -17.93 -0.19
CA ALA A 118 19.21 -18.04 1.16
C ALA A 118 18.23 -16.91 1.48
N LEU A 119 18.42 -15.70 0.92
CA LEU A 119 17.40 -14.64 0.99
C LEU A 119 16.24 -15.01 0.05
N VAL A 120 15.10 -15.34 0.65
CA VAL A 120 13.88 -15.67 -0.10
C VAL A 120 13.14 -14.40 -0.50
N ARG A 121 13.05 -13.44 0.42
CA ARG A 121 12.28 -12.20 0.21
C ARG A 121 12.78 -11.10 1.12
N ALA A 122 12.82 -9.88 0.58
CA ALA A 122 12.96 -8.65 1.35
C ALA A 122 11.92 -7.65 0.86
N GLU A 123 11.20 -6.99 1.77
CA GLU A 123 10.22 -5.97 1.42
C GLU A 123 10.37 -4.72 2.27
N ARG A 124 9.94 -3.61 1.68
CA ARG A 124 9.91 -2.28 2.28
C ARG A 124 8.47 -1.82 2.28
N ARG A 125 7.93 -1.48 3.43
CA ARG A 125 6.55 -1.02 3.61
C ARG A 125 6.58 0.32 4.33
N LEU A 126 5.82 1.29 3.81
CA LEU A 126 5.94 2.70 4.20
C LEU A 126 4.86 3.18 5.17
N GLY A 127 4.17 2.25 5.85
CA GLY A 127 3.17 2.58 6.87
C GLY A 127 2.12 3.60 6.43
N VAL A 128 1.66 4.41 7.39
CA VAL A 128 0.73 5.53 7.16
C VAL A 128 1.32 6.63 6.26
N PRO A 129 2.58 7.07 6.42
CA PRO A 129 3.16 8.08 5.52
C PRO A 129 3.03 7.69 4.04
N GLY A 130 3.32 6.44 3.71
CA GLY A 130 3.16 5.92 2.36
C GLY A 130 1.71 5.83 1.89
N GLN A 131 0.76 5.58 2.80
CA GLN A 131 -0.67 5.65 2.48
C GLN A 131 -1.09 7.09 2.14
N ILE A 132 -0.68 8.08 2.94
CA ILE A 132 -0.98 9.49 2.69
C ILE A 132 -0.34 9.96 1.38
N SER A 133 0.92 9.61 1.12
CA SER A 133 1.62 9.94 -0.12
C SER A 133 0.91 9.38 -1.38
N ARG A 134 0.18 8.26 -1.27
CA ARG A 134 -0.65 7.73 -2.36
C ARG A 134 -2.03 8.36 -2.45
N LEU A 135 -2.58 8.83 -1.33
CA LEU A 135 -3.87 9.51 -1.28
C LEU A 135 -3.78 10.85 -2.01
N LEU A 136 -2.77 11.67 -1.71
CA LEU A 136 -2.67 13.04 -2.22
C LEU A 136 -2.76 13.13 -3.77
N PRO A 137 -2.07 12.31 -4.56
CA PRO A 137 -2.23 12.33 -6.02
C PRO A 137 -3.60 11.87 -6.52
N LEU A 138 -4.30 10.98 -5.79
CA LEU A 138 -5.66 10.57 -6.18
C LEU A 138 -6.65 11.72 -6.03
N VAL A 139 -6.47 12.51 -4.98
CA VAL A 139 -7.24 13.73 -4.75
C VAL A 139 -7.01 14.72 -5.88
N GLU A 140 -5.75 15.05 -6.16
CA GLU A 140 -5.37 16.00 -7.22
C GLU A 140 -5.93 15.56 -8.59
N LYS A 141 -5.86 14.26 -8.90
CA LYS A 141 -6.44 13.71 -10.12
C LYS A 141 -7.94 13.87 -10.16
N ALA A 142 -8.65 13.56 -9.08
CA ALA A 142 -10.10 13.74 -9.02
C ALA A 142 -10.49 15.20 -9.30
N GLU A 143 -9.80 16.15 -8.68
CA GLU A 143 -10.02 17.58 -8.91
C GLU A 143 -9.75 17.98 -10.36
N ALA A 144 -8.62 17.54 -10.92
CA ALA A 144 -8.27 17.83 -12.31
C ALA A 144 -9.32 17.31 -13.30
N GLU A 145 -9.83 16.08 -13.10
CA GLU A 145 -10.88 15.51 -13.94
C GLU A 145 -12.21 16.29 -13.82
N PHE A 146 -12.57 16.74 -12.61
CA PHE A 146 -13.75 17.59 -12.43
C PHE A 146 -13.59 18.95 -13.15
N GLN A 147 -12.43 19.58 -13.05
CA GLN A 147 -12.14 20.84 -13.76
C GLN A 147 -12.14 20.66 -15.28
N ALA A 148 -11.71 19.50 -15.77
CA ALA A 148 -11.77 19.13 -17.18
C ALA A 148 -13.19 18.75 -17.66
N GLY A 149 -14.20 18.73 -16.77
CA GLY A 149 -15.57 18.32 -17.10
C GLY A 149 -15.78 16.80 -17.20
N ASN A 150 -14.76 16.00 -16.88
CA ASN A 150 -14.84 14.53 -16.90
C ASN A 150 -15.38 13.99 -15.56
N ALA A 151 -16.69 14.17 -15.36
CA ALA A 151 -17.33 13.80 -14.09
C ALA A 151 -17.24 12.29 -13.77
N VAL A 152 -17.13 11.41 -14.76
CA VAL A 152 -17.03 9.95 -14.53
C VAL A 152 -15.67 9.60 -13.94
N ALA A 153 -14.58 10.02 -14.59
CA ALA A 153 -13.23 9.77 -14.07
C ALA A 153 -12.98 10.49 -12.74
N GLY A 154 -13.47 11.72 -12.60
CA GLY A 154 -13.40 12.47 -11.34
C GLY A 154 -14.06 11.72 -10.18
N ARG A 155 -15.25 11.14 -10.39
CA ARG A 155 -15.93 10.31 -9.38
C ARG A 155 -15.19 9.02 -9.05
N GLU A 156 -14.57 8.38 -10.04
CA GLU A 156 -13.79 7.16 -9.83
C GLU A 156 -12.58 7.43 -8.92
N HIS A 157 -11.78 8.45 -9.26
CA HIS A 157 -10.64 8.85 -8.42
C HIS A 157 -11.07 9.32 -7.02
N LEU A 158 -12.19 10.04 -6.93
CA LEU A 158 -12.76 10.45 -5.64
C LEU A 158 -13.16 9.24 -4.78
N ALA A 159 -13.77 8.21 -5.38
CA ALA A 159 -14.14 6.99 -4.67
C ALA A 159 -12.89 6.24 -4.15
N GLN A 160 -11.85 6.14 -4.97
CA GLN A 160 -10.56 5.54 -4.57
C GLN A 160 -9.91 6.32 -3.41
N ALA A 161 -9.90 7.66 -3.50
CA ALA A 161 -9.38 8.52 -2.46
C ALA A 161 -10.15 8.38 -1.14
N ARG A 162 -11.48 8.29 -1.17
CA ARG A 162 -12.31 8.06 0.04
C ARG A 162 -12.00 6.74 0.73
N VAL A 163 -11.88 5.65 -0.03
CA VAL A 163 -11.51 4.34 0.52
C VAL A 163 -10.15 4.37 1.20
N GLN A 164 -9.18 5.09 0.63
CA GLN A 164 -7.87 5.26 1.26
C GLN A 164 -7.93 6.15 2.50
N LEU A 165 -8.66 7.26 2.44
CA LEU A 165 -8.85 8.16 3.57
C LEU A 165 -9.47 7.42 4.75
N ASP A 166 -10.56 6.67 4.56
CA ASP A 166 -11.23 5.90 5.61
C ASP A 166 -10.28 4.92 6.32
N ARG A 167 -9.31 4.35 5.59
CA ARG A 167 -8.31 3.44 6.17
C ARG A 167 -7.30 4.21 7.03
N ILE A 168 -6.78 5.32 6.50
CA ILE A 168 -5.83 6.18 7.21
C ILE A 168 -6.48 6.75 8.47
N GLU A 169 -7.73 7.23 8.38
CA GLU A 169 -8.46 7.77 9.53
C GLU A 169 -8.64 6.73 10.63
N LYS A 170 -9.04 5.50 10.28
CA LYS A 170 -9.15 4.41 11.25
C LYS A 170 -7.83 4.11 11.93
N GLU A 171 -6.73 4.04 11.18
CA GLU A 171 -5.40 3.77 11.72
C GLU A 171 -4.94 4.90 12.68
N LEU A 172 -5.10 6.17 12.28
CA LEU A 172 -4.75 7.32 13.12
C LEU A 172 -5.64 7.43 14.36
N LEU A 173 -6.93 7.14 14.26
CA LEU A 173 -7.85 7.15 15.40
C LEU A 173 -7.49 6.07 16.42
N LEU A 174 -7.20 4.85 15.95
CA LEU A 174 -6.73 3.76 16.80
C LEU A 174 -5.42 4.14 17.50
N ALA A 175 -4.50 4.79 16.78
CA ALA A 175 -3.24 5.27 17.32
C ALA A 175 -3.37 6.51 18.21
N GLY A 176 -4.51 7.21 18.17
CA GLY A 176 -4.74 8.42 18.95
C GLY A 176 -4.18 9.69 18.38
N GLU A 177 -3.84 9.70 17.10
CA GLU A 177 -3.15 10.80 16.44
C GLU A 177 -4.14 11.83 15.90
N THR A 178 -4.82 12.49 16.83
CA THR A 178 -5.81 13.53 16.50
C THR A 178 -5.20 14.69 15.75
N ASP A 179 -3.97 15.08 16.07
CA ASP A 179 -3.29 16.21 15.42
C ASP A 179 -2.90 15.87 13.98
N ALA A 180 -2.35 14.67 13.74
CA ALA A 180 -2.05 14.20 12.39
C ALA A 180 -3.33 14.08 11.56
N LEU A 181 -4.42 13.58 12.16
CA LEU A 181 -5.73 13.50 11.50
C LEU A 181 -6.28 14.89 11.14
N ASN A 182 -6.16 15.87 12.04
CA ASN A 182 -6.59 17.25 11.79
C ASN A 182 -5.78 17.90 10.67
N GLN A 183 -4.46 17.69 10.65
CA GLN A 183 -3.61 18.16 9.56
C GLN A 183 -4.00 17.51 8.23
N LEU A 184 -4.22 16.19 8.23
CA LEU A 184 -4.66 15.46 7.04
C LEU A 184 -5.97 16.06 6.50
N LYS A 185 -6.98 16.26 7.36
CA LYS A 185 -8.27 16.87 6.98
C LYS A 185 -8.16 18.31 6.47
N THR A 186 -7.19 19.07 6.98
CA THR A 186 -6.95 20.46 6.55
C THR A 186 -6.24 20.53 5.20
N ASN A 187 -5.44 19.51 4.87
CA ASN A 187 -4.69 19.43 3.61
C ASN A 187 -5.40 18.61 2.53
N ILE A 188 -6.54 18.01 2.85
CA ILE A 188 -7.41 17.34 1.89
C ILE A 188 -8.55 18.31 1.50
N PRO A 189 -8.79 18.54 0.21
CA PRO A 189 -9.82 19.44 -0.25
C PRO A 189 -11.23 18.96 0.14
N SER A 190 -12.08 19.95 0.41
CA SER A 190 -13.44 19.78 0.95
C SER A 190 -14.35 18.88 0.10
N VAL A 191 -14.03 18.67 -1.18
CA VAL A 191 -14.77 17.77 -2.09
C VAL A 191 -14.78 16.31 -1.61
N LEU A 192 -13.79 15.91 -0.83
CA LEU A 192 -13.73 14.61 -0.16
C LEU A 192 -14.52 14.55 1.13
N LEU A 193 -14.75 15.71 1.77
CA LEU A 193 -15.52 15.85 3.01
C LEU A 193 -17.01 16.09 2.75
N ALA A 194 -17.38 16.55 1.56
CA ALA A 194 -18.77 16.78 1.18
C ALA A 194 -19.54 15.44 1.09
N PRO A 195 -20.79 15.36 1.61
CA PRO A 195 -21.66 14.23 1.31
C PRO A 195 -21.89 14.14 -0.20
N GLN A 196 -21.97 12.92 -0.74
CA GLN A 196 -22.22 12.70 -2.17
C GLN A 196 -23.45 13.52 -2.61
N PRO A 197 -23.41 14.26 -3.74
CA PRO A 197 -24.67 14.60 -4.39
C PRO A 197 -25.39 13.27 -4.64
N GLY A 198 -26.65 13.18 -4.22
CA GLY A 198 -27.47 11.98 -4.40
C GLY A 198 -27.38 11.47 -5.84
N PRO A 199 -27.68 10.18 -6.08
CA PRO A 199 -27.61 9.60 -7.42
C PRO A 199 -28.24 10.57 -8.42
N VAL A 200 -27.44 11.04 -9.39
CA VAL A 200 -27.95 11.88 -10.48
C VAL A 200 -29.12 11.11 -11.07
N PRO A 201 -30.33 11.70 -11.17
CA PRO A 201 -31.45 11.01 -11.79
C PRO A 201 -30.96 10.54 -13.16
N THR A 202 -30.86 9.22 -13.30
CA THR A 202 -30.53 8.59 -14.56
C THR A 202 -31.62 9.02 -15.51
N THR A 203 -31.26 9.83 -16.51
CA THR A 203 -32.13 10.10 -17.65
C THR A 203 -32.67 8.74 -18.09
N PRO A 204 -34.00 8.55 -18.20
CA PRO A 204 -34.56 7.24 -18.47
C PRO A 204 -33.91 6.68 -19.72
N VAL A 205 -33.22 5.55 -19.55
CA VAL A 205 -32.69 4.76 -20.67
C VAL A 205 -33.89 4.42 -21.52
N GLN A 206 -33.97 4.98 -22.74
CA GLN A 206 -34.94 4.53 -23.73
C GLN A 206 -34.68 3.04 -23.96
N THR A 207 -35.53 2.22 -23.37
CA THR A 207 -35.46 0.77 -23.53
C THR A 207 -36.08 0.47 -24.89
N LEU A 208 -35.26 0.09 -25.87
CA LEU A 208 -35.76 -0.49 -27.11
C LEU A 208 -36.41 -1.83 -26.77
N TYR A 209 -37.74 -1.89 -26.91
CA TYR A 209 -38.51 -3.12 -26.74
C TYR A 209 -38.21 -4.08 -27.91
N VAL A 210 -37.56 -5.22 -27.60
CA VAL A 210 -37.42 -6.34 -28.54
C VAL A 210 -38.42 -7.43 -28.10
N PRO A 211 -39.42 -7.79 -28.92
CA PRO A 211 -40.43 -8.79 -28.53
C PRO A 211 -39.82 -10.19 -28.36
N ALA A 212 -40.32 -10.91 -27.36
CA ALA A 212 -39.80 -12.18 -26.81
C ALA A 212 -39.87 -13.42 -27.73
N VAL A 213 -40.10 -13.26 -29.03
CA VAL A 213 -40.23 -14.39 -29.98
C VAL A 213 -38.88 -14.86 -30.55
N LEU A 214 -37.78 -14.15 -30.25
CA LEU A 214 -36.45 -14.42 -30.82
C LEU A 214 -35.49 -15.22 -29.91
N LEU A 215 -35.91 -15.64 -28.71
CA LEU A 215 -35.00 -16.24 -27.72
C LEU A 215 -35.09 -17.77 -27.56
N ASP A 216 -35.94 -18.48 -28.31
CA ASP A 216 -36.22 -19.91 -28.02
C ASP A 216 -35.50 -20.95 -28.92
N ASN A 217 -34.51 -20.56 -29.73
CA ASN A 217 -33.83 -21.48 -30.66
C ASN A 217 -32.33 -21.74 -30.39
N ARG A 218 -31.82 -21.52 -29.17
CA ARG A 218 -30.40 -21.82 -28.84
C ARG A 218 -30.21 -22.62 -27.55
N ARG A 219 -31.08 -23.59 -27.29
CA ARG A 219 -30.85 -24.64 -26.28
C ARG A 219 -31.05 -26.03 -26.89
N ARG A 220 -30.18 -26.39 -27.82
CA ARG A 220 -29.82 -27.75 -28.24
C ARG A 220 -28.47 -27.63 -28.96
N ASP A 221 -27.58 -28.60 -28.78
CA ASP A 221 -26.18 -28.67 -29.25
C ASP A 221 -25.10 -27.88 -28.49
N GLN A 222 -24.98 -28.12 -27.18
CA GLN A 222 -23.66 -28.13 -26.53
C GLN A 222 -23.40 -29.49 -25.88
N SER A 223 -23.06 -30.46 -26.72
CA SER A 223 -22.29 -31.64 -26.31
C SER A 223 -21.28 -31.95 -27.41
N ASN A 224 -20.00 -32.02 -27.03
CA ASN A 224 -18.81 -32.40 -27.82
C ASN A 224 -17.94 -31.24 -28.33
N LEU A 225 -17.25 -30.57 -27.41
CA LEU A 225 -15.96 -29.94 -27.72
C LEU A 225 -14.93 -30.38 -26.68
N SER A 226 -14.17 -31.44 -27.00
CA SER A 226 -13.04 -31.88 -26.19
C SER A 226 -11.81 -31.00 -26.42
N PRO A 227 -10.97 -30.74 -25.40
CA PRO A 227 -9.81 -29.83 -25.46
C PRO A 227 -8.82 -30.08 -26.62
N GLN A 228 -8.74 -31.31 -27.14
CA GLN A 228 -7.83 -31.68 -28.23
C GLN A 228 -8.20 -31.07 -29.61
N LYS A 229 -9.44 -30.58 -29.80
CA LYS A 229 -9.86 -29.95 -31.08
C LYS A 229 -9.40 -28.50 -31.22
N ILE A 230 -9.15 -27.81 -30.09
CA ILE A 230 -8.74 -26.39 -30.05
C ILE A 230 -7.24 -26.23 -30.38
N LEU A 231 -6.42 -27.24 -30.09
CA LEU A 231 -4.97 -27.23 -30.33
C LEU A 231 -4.56 -27.56 -31.79
N SER A 232 -5.51 -27.89 -32.67
CA SER A 232 -5.25 -28.17 -34.10
C SER A 232 -5.53 -26.99 -35.05
N MET A 233 -5.92 -25.83 -34.52
CA MET A 233 -6.32 -24.67 -35.32
C MET A 233 -5.20 -23.66 -35.61
N PHE A 234 -3.97 -23.93 -35.15
CA PHE A 234 -2.81 -23.06 -35.42
C PHE A 234 -1.64 -23.88 -35.97
N ASP A 235 -1.71 -24.24 -37.25
CA ASP A 235 -0.52 -24.58 -38.03
C ASP A 235 -0.78 -24.31 -39.51
N THR A 236 -0.52 -23.09 -39.95
CA THR A 236 0.04 -22.78 -41.29
C THR A 236 0.37 -21.29 -41.37
N PRO A 237 1.58 -20.91 -41.85
CA PRO A 237 1.93 -19.50 -42.04
C PRO A 237 1.25 -18.93 -43.29
N PRO A 238 0.90 -17.63 -43.32
CA PRO A 238 0.16 -17.04 -44.43
C PRO A 238 1.02 -16.92 -45.71
N LYS A 239 0.41 -17.21 -46.87
CA LYS A 239 1.02 -17.05 -48.20
C LYS A 239 1.18 -15.57 -48.57
N PRO A 240 2.26 -15.18 -49.29
CA PRO A 240 2.45 -13.80 -49.75
C PRO A 240 1.48 -13.45 -50.89
N PRO A 241 1.12 -12.15 -51.03
CA PRO A 241 0.11 -11.71 -51.99
C PRO A 241 0.63 -11.79 -53.44
N HIS A 242 -0.27 -12.18 -54.35
CA HIS A 242 -0.02 -12.14 -55.79
C HIS A 242 -0.09 -10.70 -56.31
N LEU A 243 0.92 -10.30 -57.08
CA LEU A 243 0.93 -9.09 -57.90
C LEU A 243 -0.12 -9.25 -59.02
N GLY A 244 -1.02 -8.29 -59.11
CA GLY A 244 -1.92 -8.03 -60.23
C GLY A 244 -1.95 -6.53 -60.49
#